data_AF-A0A372J921-F1
#
_entry.id   AF-A0A372J921-F1
#
_cell.length_a   1.000
_cell.length_b   1.000
_cell.length_c   1.000
_cell.angle_alpha   90.00
_cell.angle_beta   90.00
_cell.angle_gamma   90.00
#
_symmetry.space_group_name_H-M   'P 1'
#
loop_
_entity.id
_entity.type
_entity.pdbx_description
1 polymer ?
#
loop_
_entity_poly.entity_id
_entity_poly.type
_entity_poly.pdbx_seq_one_letter_code
_entity_poly.pdbx_strand_id
1 'polypeptide(L)'
;MSLRNVGWSQQHPTKPLTDPDDGPIEVDVEMAPLIEALWAAGHTTIMSCQDIGESILTGGTALPEHLWERNGAFYLGMAWLKVPADQGPRLMRVWEPLARERRGEWLAQVPIEGGRLCGFASIHFPREQITRAADLLA
;
A
#
# COMPACT_ATOMS: atom_id res chain seq x y z
N MET A 1 12.12 -0.48 -17.21
CA MET A 1 12.87 0.44 -16.33
C MET A 1 12.15 0.43 -14.99
N SER A 2 12.74 -0.16 -13.96
CA SER A 2 12.06 -0.42 -12.68
C SER A 2 11.76 0.90 -11.98
N LEU A 3 10.47 1.17 -11.71
CA LEU A 3 9.98 2.36 -11.01
C LEU A 3 10.34 2.38 -9.51
N ARG A 4 11.19 1.45 -9.03
CA ARG A 4 11.38 1.16 -7.61
C ARG A 4 12.25 2.15 -6.83
N ASN A 5 12.99 3.08 -7.48
CA ASN A 5 14.07 3.82 -6.80
C ASN A 5 14.16 5.34 -7.08
N VAL A 6 13.06 6.09 -7.03
CA VAL A 6 13.17 7.57 -7.03
C VAL A 6 12.37 8.18 -5.88
N GLY A 7 13.08 8.65 -4.85
CA GLY A 7 12.52 9.49 -3.78
C GLY A 7 11.83 8.78 -2.61
N TRP A 8 11.98 7.47 -2.47
CA TRP A 8 11.41 6.71 -1.34
C TRP A 8 12.53 6.18 -0.46
N SER A 9 12.38 6.30 0.85
CA SER A 9 13.34 5.77 1.83
C SER A 9 12.62 4.92 2.87
N GLN A 10 13.19 3.76 3.19
CA GLN A 10 12.58 2.80 4.10
C GLN A 10 12.56 3.34 5.54
N GLN A 11 11.37 3.40 6.15
CA GLN A 11 11.17 4.00 7.48
C GLN A 11 10.85 2.96 8.57
N HIS A 12 10.28 1.81 8.19
CA HIS A 12 9.83 0.80 9.14
C HIS A 12 10.79 -0.40 9.17
N PRO A 13 10.79 -1.20 10.25
CA PRO A 13 11.43 -2.51 10.25
C PRO A 13 10.91 -3.37 9.09
N THR A 14 11.84 -4.05 8.41
CA THR A 14 11.51 -4.93 7.29
C THR A 14 11.75 -6.40 7.61
N LYS A 15 11.06 -7.26 6.86
CA LYS A 15 11.27 -8.69 6.74
C LYS A 15 11.60 -9.01 5.28
N PRO A 16 12.59 -9.88 5.01
CA PRO A 16 12.82 -10.37 3.66
C PRO A 16 11.68 -11.31 3.24
N LEU A 17 11.15 -11.09 2.05
CA LEU A 17 10.23 -11.97 1.33
C LEU A 17 10.81 -12.31 -0.03
N THR A 18 10.33 -13.40 -0.65
CA THR A 18 10.65 -13.73 -2.03
C THR A 18 9.43 -13.42 -2.90
N ASP A 19 9.49 -12.31 -3.62
CA ASP A 19 8.54 -11.97 -4.67
C ASP A 19 8.58 -13.08 -5.74
N PRO A 20 7.42 -13.64 -6.14
CA PRO A 20 7.36 -14.74 -7.09
C PRO A 20 7.93 -14.38 -8.47
N ASP A 21 7.90 -13.09 -8.83
CA ASP A 21 8.34 -12.59 -10.14
C ASP A 21 9.75 -12.00 -10.09
N ASP A 22 10.10 -11.31 -8.99
CA ASP A 22 11.30 -10.48 -8.91
C ASP A 22 12.35 -10.92 -7.87
N GLY A 23 12.10 -12.00 -7.12
CA GLY A 23 13.05 -12.55 -6.15
C GLY A 23 13.05 -11.81 -4.79
N PRO A 24 14.17 -11.81 -4.04
CA PRO A 24 14.20 -11.26 -2.68
C PRO A 24 13.87 -9.76 -2.62
N ILE A 25 12.93 -9.39 -1.76
CA ILE A 25 12.54 -8.00 -1.47
C ILE A 25 12.39 -7.79 0.05
N GLU A 26 12.55 -6.55 0.48
CA GLU A 26 12.27 -6.13 1.86
C GLU A 26 10.86 -5.57 1.95
N VAL A 27 10.07 -6.05 2.92
CA VAL A 27 8.69 -5.61 3.15
C VAL A 27 8.52 -5.23 4.62
N ASP A 28 7.81 -4.13 4.88
CA ASP A 28 7.37 -3.72 6.21
C ASP A 28 6.81 -4.92 7.00
N VAL A 29 7.33 -5.15 8.21
CA VAL A 29 7.02 -6.36 9.00
C VAL A 29 5.51 -6.57 9.16
N GLU A 30 4.75 -5.51 9.36
CA GLU A 30 3.30 -5.60 9.52
C GLU A 30 2.58 -5.89 8.19
N MET A 31 3.13 -5.44 7.06
CA MET A 31 2.56 -5.71 5.73
C MET A 31 2.87 -7.13 5.23
N ALA A 32 3.94 -7.75 5.72
CA ALA A 32 4.42 -9.04 5.19
C ALA A 32 3.32 -10.14 5.10
N PRO A 33 2.48 -10.37 6.12
CA PRO A 33 1.40 -11.37 6.02
C PRO A 33 0.39 -11.04 4.92
N LEU A 34 0.06 -9.77 4.72
CA LEU A 34 -0.86 -9.33 3.67
C LEU A 34 -0.25 -9.51 2.28
N ILE A 35 1.04 -9.19 2.12
CA ILE A 35 1.76 -9.38 0.85
C ILE A 35 1.83 -10.87 0.49
N GLU A 36 2.17 -11.74 1.45
CA GLU A 36 2.17 -13.19 1.26
C GLU A 36 0.78 -13.70 0.85
N ALA A 37 -0.29 -13.25 1.52
CA ALA A 37 -1.67 -13.63 1.19
C ALA A 37 -2.11 -13.14 -0.21
N LEU A 38 -1.75 -11.91 -0.58
CA LEU A 38 -2.00 -11.37 -1.92
C LEU A 38 -1.34 -12.23 -3.00
N TRP A 39 -0.07 -12.57 -2.83
CA TRP A 39 0.65 -13.42 -3.77
C TRP A 39 0.09 -14.83 -3.86
N ALA A 40 -0.28 -15.44 -2.72
CA ALA A 40 -0.94 -16.75 -2.69
C ALA A 40 -2.29 -16.75 -3.44
N ALA A 41 -3.02 -15.63 -3.38
CA ALA A 41 -4.26 -15.42 -4.12
C ALA A 41 -4.05 -15.02 -5.60
N GLY A 42 -2.81 -14.95 -6.08
CA GLY A 42 -2.47 -14.62 -7.46
C GLY A 42 -2.52 -13.12 -7.79
N HIS A 43 -2.46 -12.25 -6.77
CA HIS A 43 -2.37 -10.80 -6.95
C HIS A 43 -0.91 -10.35 -7.04
N THR A 44 -0.69 -9.27 -7.79
CA THR A 44 0.62 -8.63 -7.92
C THR A 44 0.68 -7.39 -7.05
N THR A 45 1.79 -7.19 -6.36
CA THR A 45 2.04 -6.00 -5.53
C THR A 45 3.18 -5.18 -6.12
N ILE A 46 3.01 -3.86 -6.18
CA ILE A 46 4.02 -2.94 -6.74
C ILE A 46 4.82 -2.28 -5.62
N MET A 47 4.14 -1.85 -4.56
CA MET A 47 4.72 -1.17 -3.40
C MET A 47 3.73 -1.26 -2.24
N SER A 48 4.23 -1.20 -1.01
CA SER A 48 3.42 -1.21 0.20
C SER A 48 4.07 -0.39 1.30
N CYS A 49 3.26 0.04 2.27
CA CYS A 49 3.72 0.67 3.49
C CYS A 49 2.75 0.32 4.63
N GLN A 50 3.27 -0.03 5.80
CA GLN A 50 2.42 -0.30 6.98
C GLN A 50 1.80 0.98 7.56
N ASP A 51 2.47 2.13 7.41
CA ASP A 51 1.97 3.44 7.83
C ASP A 51 2.52 4.55 6.93
N ILE A 52 1.71 4.96 5.96
CA ILE A 52 2.12 5.98 4.99
C ILE A 52 2.19 7.37 5.65
N GLY A 53 1.41 7.62 6.71
CA GLY A 53 1.47 8.89 7.43
C GLY A 53 2.79 9.06 8.18
N GLU A 54 3.23 8.03 8.92
CA GLU A 54 4.56 8.01 9.55
C GLU A 54 5.66 8.23 8.49
N SER A 55 5.56 7.51 7.36
CA SER A 55 6.53 7.64 6.27
C SER A 55 6.57 9.04 5.66
N ILE A 56 5.43 9.71 5.53
CA ILE A 56 5.40 11.10 5.03
C ILE A 56 6.05 12.06 6.03
N LEU A 57 5.73 11.92 7.33
CA LEU A 57 6.25 12.80 8.38
C LEU A 57 7.77 12.70 8.54
N THR A 58 8.37 11.56 8.20
CA THR A 58 9.82 11.34 8.32
C THR A 58 10.59 11.48 7.01
N GLY A 59 9.94 11.91 5.92
CA GLY A 59 10.60 12.07 4.61
C GLY A 59 10.84 10.76 3.85
N GLY A 60 10.11 9.70 4.19
CA GLY A 60 10.09 8.40 3.53
C GLY A 60 9.49 8.38 2.13
N THR A 61 8.86 9.47 1.70
CA THR A 61 8.12 9.56 0.42
C THR A 61 8.67 10.66 -0.49
N ALA A 62 8.30 10.61 -1.76
CA ALA A 62 8.69 11.62 -2.76
C ALA A 62 7.91 12.95 -2.64
N LEU A 63 7.06 13.13 -1.60
CA LEU A 63 6.34 14.38 -1.40
C LEU A 63 7.31 15.52 -1.03
N PRO A 64 7.10 16.75 -1.56
CA PRO A 64 7.83 17.94 -1.11
C PRO A 64 7.67 18.19 0.39
N GLU A 65 8.75 18.59 1.06
CA GLU A 65 8.81 18.79 2.52
C GLU A 65 7.71 19.69 3.08
N HIS A 66 7.40 20.79 2.39
CA HIS A 66 6.34 21.73 2.79
C HIS A 66 4.92 21.11 2.82
N LEU A 67 4.75 19.89 2.31
CA LEU A 67 3.50 19.14 2.33
C LEU A 67 3.45 18.05 3.40
N TRP A 68 4.56 17.76 4.08
CA TRP A 68 4.67 16.62 4.98
C TRP A 68 3.72 16.70 6.16
N GLU A 69 3.70 17.82 6.90
CA GLU A 69 2.85 17.95 8.09
C GLU A 69 1.37 17.68 7.78
N ARG A 70 0.85 18.35 6.75
CA ARG A 70 -0.56 18.21 6.34
C ARG A 70 -0.89 16.79 5.86
N ASN A 71 -0.07 16.23 4.97
CA ASN A 71 -0.39 14.93 4.35
C ASN A 71 -0.08 13.78 5.31
N GLY A 72 0.99 13.88 6.07
CA GLY A 72 1.36 12.94 7.11
C GLY A 72 0.28 12.85 8.18
N ALA A 73 -0.22 13.98 8.68
CA ALA A 73 -1.34 14.00 9.63
C ALA A 73 -2.63 13.40 9.05
N PHE A 74 -2.90 13.60 7.76
CA PHE A 74 -4.07 13.02 7.11
C PHE A 74 -3.99 11.49 6.97
N TYR A 75 -2.80 10.96 6.72
CA TYR A 75 -2.56 9.53 6.49
C TYR A 75 -2.01 8.78 7.71
N LEU A 76 -1.87 9.43 8.86
CA LEU A 76 -1.34 8.81 10.06
C LEU A 76 -2.22 7.64 10.49
N GLY A 77 -1.61 6.46 10.70
CA GLY A 77 -2.34 5.24 11.01
C GLY A 77 -2.96 4.53 9.79
N MET A 78 -2.67 5.00 8.58
CA MET A 78 -3.15 4.39 7.35
C MET A 78 -2.04 3.55 6.70
N ALA A 79 -2.31 2.26 6.51
CA ALA A 79 -1.56 1.43 5.61
C ALA A 79 -1.81 1.84 4.15
N TRP A 80 -0.84 1.54 3.30
CA TRP A 80 -0.90 1.83 1.87
C TRP A 80 -0.44 0.65 1.04
N LEU A 81 -1.16 0.39 -0.04
CA LEU A 81 -0.86 -0.67 -0.99
C LEU A 81 -1.00 -0.15 -2.42
N LYS A 82 0.00 -0.45 -3.24
CA LYS A 82 0.01 -0.17 -4.68
C LYS A 82 -0.04 -1.48 -5.46
N VAL A 83 -1.05 -1.63 -6.32
CA VAL A 83 -1.30 -2.83 -7.13
C VAL A 83 -1.58 -2.44 -8.59
N PRO A 84 -1.55 -3.36 -9.56
CA PRO A 84 -2.05 -3.08 -10.90
C PRO A 84 -3.48 -2.53 -10.88
N ALA A 85 -3.77 -1.55 -11.74
CA ALA A 85 -5.03 -0.79 -11.70
C ALA A 85 -6.28 -1.67 -11.85
N ASP A 86 -6.19 -2.74 -12.63
CA ASP A 86 -7.27 -3.69 -12.88
C ASP A 86 -7.55 -4.62 -11.68
N GLN A 87 -6.60 -4.79 -10.76
CA GLN A 87 -6.76 -5.58 -9.54
C GLN A 87 -7.44 -4.81 -8.41
N GLY A 88 -7.30 -3.48 -8.37
CA GLY A 88 -7.83 -2.63 -7.30
C GLY A 88 -9.33 -2.87 -7.00
N PRO A 89 -10.23 -2.81 -7.99
CA PRO A 89 -11.66 -3.07 -7.77
C PRO A 89 -11.97 -4.48 -7.25
N ARG A 90 -11.18 -5.49 -7.63
CA ARG A 90 -11.36 -6.87 -7.16
C ARG A 90 -11.00 -6.99 -5.69
N LEU A 91 -9.86 -6.43 -5.29
CA LEU A 91 -9.44 -6.39 -3.89
C LEU A 91 -10.42 -5.62 -3.01
N MET A 92 -10.89 -4.46 -3.47
CA MET A 92 -11.90 -3.70 -2.73
C MET A 92 -13.22 -4.45 -2.54
N ARG A 93 -13.55 -5.38 -3.43
CA ARG A 93 -14.71 -6.26 -3.25
C ARG A 93 -14.48 -7.29 -2.14
N VAL A 94 -13.29 -7.88 -2.09
CA VAL A 94 -12.90 -8.82 -1.03
C VAL A 94 -12.91 -8.13 0.33
N TRP A 95 -12.36 -6.92 0.43
CA TRP A 95 -12.26 -6.16 1.67
C TRP A 95 -13.50 -5.33 2.02
N GLU A 96 -14.59 -5.45 1.26
CA GLU A 96 -15.83 -4.72 1.52
C GLU A 96 -16.33 -4.87 2.98
N PRO A 97 -16.29 -6.06 3.62
CA PRO A 97 -16.69 -6.19 5.02
C PRO A 97 -15.90 -5.28 5.96
N LEU A 98 -14.58 -5.18 5.79
CA LEU A 98 -13.72 -4.32 6.61
C LEU A 98 -13.95 -2.83 6.32
N ALA A 99 -14.14 -2.49 5.04
CA ALA A 99 -14.45 -1.13 4.62
C ALA A 99 -15.80 -0.63 5.18
N ARG A 100 -16.77 -1.52 5.38
CA ARG A 100 -18.05 -1.18 6.01
C ARG A 100 -17.92 -0.92 7.52
N GLU A 101 -17.02 -1.62 8.21
CA GLU A 101 -16.74 -1.36 9.63
C GLU A 101 -16.09 0.02 9.85
N ARG A 102 -15.26 0.46 8.90
CA ARG A 102 -14.53 1.74 8.92
C ARG A 102 -14.94 2.62 7.75
N ARG A 103 -16.23 2.94 7.72
CA ARG A 103 -16.86 3.64 6.60
C ARG A 103 -16.19 5.00 6.34
N GLY A 104 -15.64 5.16 5.15
CA GLY A 104 -15.00 6.39 4.70
C GLY A 104 -13.49 6.47 4.94
N GLU A 105 -12.92 5.47 5.61
CA GLU A 105 -11.47 5.42 5.87
C GLU A 105 -10.72 4.61 4.79
N TRP A 106 -11.40 3.64 4.16
CA TRP A 106 -10.85 2.94 3.00
C TRP A 106 -10.96 3.81 1.74
N LEU A 107 -9.84 3.97 1.02
CA LEU A 107 -9.78 4.73 -0.21
C LEU A 107 -8.97 3.98 -1.27
N ALA A 108 -9.61 3.62 -2.38
CA ALA A 108 -8.95 3.12 -3.57
C ALA A 108 -9.06 4.13 -4.71
N GLN A 109 -7.93 4.48 -5.31
CA GLN A 109 -7.87 5.47 -6.38
C GLN A 109 -6.87 5.05 -7.46
N VAL A 110 -7.14 5.41 -8.71
CA VAL A 110 -6.20 5.30 -9.83
C VAL A 110 -5.77 6.72 -10.20
N PRO A 111 -4.51 7.11 -9.91
CA PRO A 111 -4.04 8.45 -10.22
C PRO A 111 -4.06 8.75 -11.71
N ILE A 112 -4.03 10.03 -12.05
CA ILE A 112 -3.87 10.52 -13.42
C ILE A 112 -2.50 11.16 -13.55
N GLU A 113 -1.72 10.74 -14.55
CA GLU A 113 -0.42 11.30 -14.89
C GLU A 113 -0.35 11.51 -16.40
N GLY A 114 0.11 12.68 -16.85
CA GLY A 114 0.17 13.02 -18.28
C GLY A 114 -1.19 12.95 -18.99
N GLY A 115 -2.30 13.20 -18.27
CA GLY A 115 -3.66 13.13 -18.81
C GLY A 115 -4.21 11.72 -19.01
N ARG A 116 -3.57 10.69 -18.45
CA ARG A 116 -4.02 9.29 -18.53
C ARG A 116 -4.09 8.66 -17.15
N LEU A 117 -5.01 7.73 -16.98
CA LEU A 117 -5.02 6.87 -15.79
C LEU A 117 -3.71 6.08 -15.72
N CYS A 118 -3.08 6.07 -14.56
CA CYS A 118 -1.90 5.27 -14.30
C CYS A 118 -2.24 3.77 -14.39
N GLY A 119 -1.23 2.94 -14.66
CA GLY A 119 -1.37 1.48 -14.67
C GLY A 119 -1.48 0.84 -13.28
N PHE A 120 -1.62 1.63 -12.21
CA PHE A 120 -1.71 1.16 -10.84
C PHE A 120 -2.87 1.79 -10.09
N ALA A 121 -3.41 1.04 -9.13
CA ALA A 121 -4.29 1.56 -8.09
C ALA A 121 -3.50 1.77 -6.80
N SER A 122 -3.87 2.81 -6.07
CA SER A 122 -3.38 3.18 -4.74
C SER A 122 -4.52 2.95 -3.75
N ILE A 123 -4.32 2.05 -2.79
CA ILE A 123 -5.31 1.67 -1.79
C ILE A 123 -4.78 2.07 -0.42
N HIS A 124 -5.54 2.89 0.30
CA HIS A 124 -5.27 3.26 1.69
C HIS A 124 -6.34 2.64 2.59
N PHE A 125 -5.93 2.15 3.74
CA PHE A 125 -6.82 1.51 4.71
C PHE A 125 -6.22 1.57 6.12
N PRO A 126 -7.02 1.46 7.19
CA PRO A 126 -6.51 1.52 8.56
C PRO A 126 -5.47 0.43 8.83
N ARG A 127 -4.30 0.81 9.37
CA ARG A 127 -3.18 -0.09 9.66
C ARG A 127 -3.58 -1.25 10.56
N GLU A 128 -4.45 -1.02 11.53
CA GLU A 128 -4.98 -2.04 12.43
C GLU A 128 -5.83 -3.11 11.72
N GLN A 129 -6.22 -2.89 10.47
CA GLN A 129 -6.95 -3.87 9.66
C GLN A 129 -6.04 -4.70 8.73
N ILE A 130 -4.71 -4.51 8.71
CA ILE A 130 -3.78 -5.26 7.84
C ILE A 130 -3.96 -6.78 7.99
N THR A 131 -3.88 -7.30 9.22
CA THR A 131 -4.01 -8.75 9.46
C THR A 131 -5.36 -9.29 8.99
N ARG A 132 -6.44 -8.55 9.27
CA ARG A 132 -7.80 -8.96 8.88
C ARG A 132 -8.01 -8.87 7.37
N ALA A 133 -7.35 -7.93 6.70
CA ALA A 133 -7.36 -7.85 5.25
C ALA A 133 -6.64 -9.05 4.61
N ALA A 134 -5.58 -9.54 5.24
CA ALA A 134 -4.89 -10.77 4.84
C ALA A 134 -5.79 -12.00 5.02
N ASP A 135 -6.48 -12.11 6.14
CA ASP A 135 -7.37 -13.24 6.45
C ASP A 135 -8.51 -13.41 5.42
N LEU A 136 -8.96 -12.33 4.78
CA LEU A 136 -10.02 -12.37 3.76
C LEU A 136 -9.53 -12.83 2.37
N LEU A 137 -8.22 -12.98 2.18
CA LEU A 137 -7.62 -13.47 0.93
C LEU A 137 -7.28 -14.96 0.97
N ALA A 138 -7.37 -15.60 2.15
CA ALA A 138 -7.08 -17.01 2.39
C ALA A 138 -8.22 -17.96 2.00
#